data_AF-A0A928IQS2-F1
#
_entry.id   AF-A0A928IQS2-F1
#
_cell.length_a   1.000
_cell.length_b   1.000
_cell.length_c   1.000
_cell.angle_alpha   90.00
_cell.angle_beta   90.00
_cell.angle_gamma   90.00
#
_symmetry.space_group_name_H-M   'P 1'
#
loop_
_entity.id
_entity.type
_entity.pdbx_description
1 polymer ?
#
loop_
_entity_poly.entity_id
_entity_poly.type
_entity_poly.pdbx_seq_one_letter_code
_entity_poly.pdbx_strand_id
1 'polypeptide(L)' 'MAIPKANQRAVAKYVKNNYDDIKVRTAKGKRQTIQEHAERMGESVNSFINRAIDEAMQRDDATAITKE' A
#
# COMPACT_ATOMS: atom_id res chain seq x y z
N MET A 1 3.24 -21.63 20.77
CA MET A 1 2.26 -20.83 21.54
C MET A 1 1.09 -20.50 20.60
N ALA A 2 -0.10 -21.05 20.83
CA ALA A 2 -1.26 -20.81 19.96
C ALA A 2 -1.91 -19.47 20.36
N ILE A 3 -2.02 -18.53 19.41
CA ILE A 3 -2.74 -17.27 19.65
C ILE A 3 -4.22 -17.62 19.91
N PRO A 4 -4.78 -17.28 21.08
CA PRO A 4 -6.17 -17.60 21.39
C PRO A 4 -7.13 -16.93 20.41
N LYS A 5 -8.19 -17.65 20.01
CA LYS A 5 -9.21 -17.20 19.02
C LYS A 5 -9.84 -15.84 19.34
N ALA A 6 -9.82 -15.42 20.60
CA ALA A 6 -10.26 -14.10 21.04
C ALA A 6 -9.38 -12.97 20.48
N ASN A 7 -8.06 -13.15 20.48
CA ASN A 7 -7.12 -12.15 19.97
C ASN A 7 -7.25 -11.99 18.46
N GLN A 8 -7.54 -13.08 17.73
CA GLN A 8 -7.78 -13.04 16.28
C GLN A 8 -9.00 -12.18 15.91
N ARG A 9 -10.08 -12.24 16.71
CA ARG A 9 -11.29 -11.42 16.48
C ARG A 9 -11.06 -9.93 16.76
N ALA A 10 -10.27 -9.61 17.79
CA ALA A 10 -9.91 -8.23 18.11
C ALA A 10 -9.05 -7.59 17.01
N VAL A 11 -8.02 -8.33 16.54
CA VAL A 11 -7.17 -7.87 15.44
C VAL A 11 -7.97 -7.69 14.15
N ALA A 12 -8.86 -8.63 13.81
CA ALA A 12 -9.71 -8.51 12.62
C ALA A 12 -10.64 -7.29 12.66
N LYS A 13 -11.21 -6.96 13.83
CA LYS A 13 -12.02 -5.73 13.99
C LYS A 13 -11.20 -4.47 13.81
N TYR A 14 -9.99 -4.43 14.36
CA TYR A 14 -9.10 -3.28 14.24
C TYR A 14 -8.67 -3.06 12.79
N VAL A 15 -8.24 -4.12 12.10
CA VAL A 15 -7.83 -4.04 10.69
C VAL A 15 -8.99 -3.52 9.83
N LYS A 16 -10.20 -4.08 9.99
CA LYS A 16 -11.38 -3.68 9.21
C LYS A 16 -11.83 -2.23 9.46
N ASN A 17 -11.58 -1.68 10.66
CA ASN A 17 -12.06 -0.35 11.01
C ASN A 17 -11.05 0.76 10.70
N ASN A 18 -9.75 0.43 10.63
CA ASN A 18 -8.69 1.41 10.44
C ASN A 18 -7.96 1.31 9.09
N TYR A 19 -8.13 0.22 8.34
CA TYR A 19 -7.40 -0.01 7.10
C TYR A 19 -8.33 -0.47 5.98
N ASP A 20 -8.20 0.18 4.83
CA ASP A 20 -8.74 -0.32 3.57
C ASP A 20 -7.75 -1.28 2.92
N ASP A 21 -8.19 -2.51 2.65
CA ASP A 21 -7.36 -3.55 2.04
C ASP A 21 -7.46 -3.48 0.50
N ILE A 22 -6.39 -3.05 -0.15
CA ILE A 22 -6.33 -2.92 -1.61
C ILE A 22 -5.58 -4.11 -2.20
N LYS A 23 -6.31 -5.00 -2.89
CA LYS A 23 -5.71 -6.13 -3.59
C LYS A 23 -5.16 -5.72 -4.95
N VAL A 24 -3.86 -5.43 -5.01
CA VAL A 24 -3.16 -5.09 -6.26
C VAL A 24 -2.75 -6.36 -7.02
N ARG A 25 -3.13 -6.45 -8.31
CA ARG A 25 -2.65 -7.49 -9.23
C ARG A 25 -1.58 -6.90 -10.15
N THR A 26 -0.33 -7.36 -10.02
CA THR A 26 0.77 -7.00 -10.92
C THR A 26 1.23 -8.21 -11.73
N ALA A 27 1.87 -7.98 -12.88
CA ALA A 27 2.53 -9.04 -13.64
C ALA A 27 3.56 -9.79 -12.78
N LYS A 28 3.77 -11.07 -13.08
CA LYS A 28 4.85 -11.86 -12.44
C LYS A 28 6.19 -11.17 -12.70
N GLY A 29 7.04 -11.08 -11.66
CA GLY A 29 8.32 -10.37 -11.71
C GLY A 29 8.26 -8.91 -11.26
N LYS A 30 7.17 -8.18 -11.52
CA LYS A 30 7.06 -6.76 -11.10
C LYS A 30 7.13 -6.58 -9.58
N ARG A 31 6.65 -7.55 -8.81
CA ARG A 31 6.73 -7.51 -7.34
C ARG A 31 8.17 -7.41 -6.85
N GLN A 32 9.10 -8.11 -7.50
CA GLN A 32 10.51 -8.10 -7.12
C GLN A 32 11.12 -6.73 -7.40
N THR A 33 10.85 -6.15 -8.57
CA THR A 33 11.32 -4.79 -8.90
C THR A 33 10.78 -3.74 -7.93
N ILE A 34 9.51 -3.86 -7.53
CA ILE A 34 8.90 -2.97 -6.52
C ILE A 34 9.59 -3.15 -5.16
N GLN A 35 9.89 -4.40 -4.78
CA GLN A 35 10.59 -4.72 -3.54
C GLN A 35 11.99 -4.13 -3.53
N GLU A 36 12.79 -4.38 -4.56
CA GLU A 36 14.15 -3.84 -4.69
C GLU A 36 14.14 -2.31 -4.67
N HIS A 37 13.15 -1.68 -5.31
CA HIS A 37 13.02 -0.23 -5.28
C HIS A 37 12.69 0.29 -3.88
N ALA A 38 11.76 -0.34 -3.18
CA ALA A 38 11.39 0.03 -1.81
C ALA A 38 12.59 -0.16 -0.85
N GLU A 39 13.32 -1.26 -0.97
CA GLU A 39 14.53 -1.55 -0.18
C GLU A 39 15.62 -0.50 -0.40
N ARG A 40 15.85 -0.09 -1.65
CA ARG A 40 16.80 1.00 -1.97
C ARG A 40 16.40 2.34 -1.36
N MET A 41 15.10 2.60 -1.23
CA MET A 41 14.58 3.82 -0.59
C MET A 41 14.55 3.69 0.94
N GLY A 42 14.82 2.52 1.51
CA GLY A 42 14.73 2.25 2.94
C GLY A 42 13.28 2.16 3.44
N GLU A 43 12.32 1.95 2.54
CA GLU A 43 10.88 1.93 2.84
C GLU A 43 10.30 0.52 2.66
N SER A 44 9.15 0.24 3.30
CA SER A 44 8.42 -0.99 3.05
C SER A 44 7.74 -0.95 1.68
N VAL A 45 7.52 -2.12 1.07
CA VAL A 45 6.76 -2.24 -0.19
C VAL A 45 5.38 -1.58 -0.07
N ASN A 46 4.72 -1.72 1.08
CA ASN A 46 3.41 -1.12 1.31
C ASN A 46 3.49 0.42 1.39
N SER A 47 4.49 0.95 2.10
CA SER A 47 4.74 2.39 2.19
C SER A 47 5.05 2.98 0.82
N PHE A 48 5.88 2.31 0.03
CA PHE A 48 6.20 2.72 -1.34
C PHE A 48 4.97 2.73 -2.25
N ILE A 49 4.10 1.71 -2.16
CA ILE A 49 2.86 1.66 -2.95
C ILE A 49 1.94 2.83 -2.58
N ASN A 50 1.73 3.09 -1.29
CA ASN A 50 0.88 4.21 -0.85
C ASN A 50 1.45 5.55 -1.31
N ARG A 51 2.76 5.79 -1.12
CA ARG A 51 3.42 7.01 -1.59
C ARG A 51 3.30 7.18 -3.10
N ALA A 52 3.48 6.11 -3.87
CA ALA A 52 3.36 6.16 -5.33
C ALA A 52 1.92 6.50 -5.77
N ILE A 53 0.91 6.02 -5.05
CA ILE A 53 -0.50 6.36 -5.29
C ILE A 53 -0.74 7.84 -4.99
N ASP A 54 -0.31 8.33 -3.82
CA ASP A 54 -0.47 9.73 -3.43
C ASP A 54 0.25 10.69 -4.40
N GLU A 55 1.49 10.37 -4.78
CA GLU A 55 2.25 11.14 -5.77
C GLU A 55 1.57 11.14 -7.14
N ALA A 56 0.98 10.01 -7.56
CA ALA A 56 0.28 9.91 -8.83
C ALA A 56 -0.99 10.77 -8.83
N MET A 57 -1.81 10.66 -7.78
CA MET A 57 -3.01 11.50 -7.62
C MET A 57 -2.64 12.99 -7.62
N GLN A 58 -1.64 13.38 -6.85
CA GLN A 58 -1.19 14.78 -6.80
C GLN A 58 -0.68 15.28 -8.16
N ARG A 59 0.04 14.45 -8.93
CA ARG A 59 0.46 14.82 -10.29
C ARG A 59 -0.73 14.94 -11.24
N ASP A 60 -1.71 14.05 -11.15
CA ASP A 60 -2.90 14.10 -12.01
C ASP A 60 -3.73 15.36 -11.71
N ASP A 61 -3.92 15.71 -10.44
CA ASP A 61 -4.55 16.96 -10.01
C ASP A 61 -3.76 18.19 -10.48
N ALA A 62 -2.42 18.16 -10.34
CA ALA A 62 -1.55 19.23 -10.81
C ALA A 62 -1.55 19.38 -12.35
N THR A 63 -1.75 18.28 -13.08
CA THR A 63 -1.86 18.32 -14.54
C THR A 63 -3.22 18.86 -14.97
N ALA A 64 -4.28 18.57 -14.21
CA ALA A 64 -5.63 19.09 -14.45
C ALA A 64 -5.71 20.62 -14.30
N ILE A 65 -5.06 21.19 -13.28
CA ILE A 65 -5.03 22.66 -13.06
C ILE A 65 -4.22 23.43 -14.11
N THR A 66 -3.30 22.78 -14.84
CA THR A 66 -2.52 23.43 -15.91
C THR A 66 -3.21 23.40 -17.26
N LYS A 67 -4.39 22.78 -17.35
CA LYS A 67 -5.11 22.58 -18.61
C LYS A 67 -6.33 23.50 -18.80
N GLU A 68 -6.55 24.44 -17.90
CA GLU A 68 -7.60 25.47 -17.99
C GLU A 68 -7.06 26.85 -18.37
#